data_AF-A0A132C6G6-F1
#
_entry.id   AF-A0A132C6G6-F1
#
_cell.length_a   1.000
_cell.length_b   1.000
_cell.length_c   1.000
_cell.angle_alpha   90.00
_cell.angle_beta   90.00
_cell.angle_gamma   90.00
#
_symmetry.space_group_name_H-M   'P 1'
#
loop_
_entity.id
_entity.type
_entity.pdbx_description
1 polymer ?
#
loop_
_entity_poly.entity_id
_entity_poly.type
_entity_poly.pdbx_seq_one_letter_code
_entity_poly.pdbx_strand_id
1 'polypeptide(L)'
;MDIRIDGFAQAFAPLVDLKLTPAEFDDRFHSFSDFIVMSVRRDICEIGLLVFAVFKVCRTLLAYGFASRGGIAMGDLYHRHNDPENPTAPPMVFGPAFVDAYTFESTHADGPRVILQNKVWQHIDRKCDERPSSKLSQFLRTHVHRAEDGPAYINIFADLGTNAFYEFSSNMDTELQAIHKHICAALDESSDRPHQFKKNAQLAREFNAALESAGLTRHMIPRTKLPKKAVTQ
;
A
#
# COMPACT_ATOMS: atom_id res chain seq x y z
N MET A 1 -2.40 3.49 -18.40
CA MET A 1 -1.76 2.93 -17.20
C MET A 1 -1.82 1.43 -17.34
N ASP A 2 -0.77 0.81 -17.86
CA ASP A 2 -0.68 -0.65 -17.87
C ASP A 2 -0.07 -1.05 -16.53
N ILE A 3 -0.92 -1.40 -15.56
CA ILE A 3 -0.49 -1.89 -14.23
C ILE A 3 0.15 -3.30 -14.36
N ARG A 4 0.07 -3.92 -15.56
CA ARG A 4 0.54 -5.27 -15.88
C ARG A 4 2.00 -5.32 -16.36
N ILE A 5 2.86 -4.41 -15.93
CA ILE A 5 4.26 -4.47 -16.34
C ILE A 5 5.02 -5.27 -15.29
N ASP A 6 5.49 -6.44 -15.71
CA ASP A 6 6.34 -7.46 -15.05
C ASP A 6 7.69 -6.93 -14.51
N GLY A 7 7.69 -5.73 -13.94
CA GLY A 7 8.87 -5.01 -13.48
C GLY A 7 8.95 -4.85 -11.98
N PHE A 8 7.92 -5.23 -11.20
CA PHE A 8 7.99 -5.09 -9.74
C PHE A 8 9.11 -5.95 -9.17
N ALA A 9 9.18 -7.23 -9.51
CA ALA A 9 10.27 -8.11 -9.09
C ALA A 9 11.64 -7.61 -9.58
N GLN A 10 11.70 -7.13 -10.83
CA GLN A 10 12.91 -6.58 -11.44
C GLN A 10 13.42 -5.32 -10.73
N ALA A 11 12.52 -4.47 -10.22
CA ALA A 11 12.87 -3.28 -9.45
C ALA A 11 13.12 -3.60 -7.96
N PHE A 12 12.34 -4.51 -7.40
CA PHE A 12 12.34 -4.84 -5.98
C PHE A 12 13.56 -5.66 -5.56
N ALA A 13 13.89 -6.72 -6.29
CA ALA A 13 15.00 -7.60 -5.92
C ALA A 13 16.33 -6.85 -5.71
N PRO A 14 16.81 -5.99 -6.64
CA PRO A 14 18.03 -5.22 -6.39
C PRO A 14 17.85 -4.14 -5.32
N LEU A 15 16.64 -3.57 -5.17
CA LEU A 15 16.36 -2.54 -4.17
C LEU A 15 16.56 -3.05 -2.73
N VAL A 16 16.27 -4.33 -2.47
CA VAL A 16 16.45 -4.96 -1.15
C VAL A 16 17.60 -5.96 -1.09
N ASP A 17 18.55 -5.89 -2.04
CA ASP A 17 19.73 -6.75 -2.14
C ASP A 17 19.42 -8.27 -2.20
N LEU A 18 18.31 -8.65 -2.83
CA LEU A 18 17.95 -10.06 -3.07
C LEU A 18 18.65 -10.59 -4.31
N LYS A 19 19.21 -11.80 -4.19
CA LYS A 19 19.83 -12.56 -5.30
C LYS A 19 18.79 -13.44 -6.01
N LEU A 20 17.61 -12.89 -6.27
CA LEU A 20 16.53 -13.55 -6.99
C LEU A 20 16.29 -12.83 -8.31
N THR A 21 16.10 -13.60 -9.37
CA THR A 21 15.64 -13.11 -10.67
C THR A 21 14.12 -12.94 -10.65
N PRO A 22 13.53 -12.09 -11.53
CA PRO A 22 12.08 -11.92 -11.59
C PRO A 22 11.30 -13.23 -11.75
N ALA A 23 11.84 -14.19 -12.51
CA ALA A 23 11.19 -15.49 -12.76
C ALA A 23 11.15 -16.43 -11.54
N GLU A 24 11.87 -16.11 -10.46
CA GLU A 24 11.88 -16.91 -9.22
C GLU A 24 10.78 -16.49 -8.23
N PHE A 25 10.15 -15.33 -8.46
CA PHE A 25 8.95 -14.91 -7.74
C PHE A 25 7.72 -15.59 -8.35
N ASP A 26 6.81 -16.07 -7.50
CA ASP A 26 5.47 -16.55 -7.91
C ASP A 26 4.43 -15.50 -7.52
N ASP A 27 4.61 -14.27 -8.00
CA ASP A 27 3.62 -13.23 -7.89
C ASP A 27 2.56 -13.36 -8.98
N ARG A 28 1.30 -13.19 -8.60
CA ARG A 28 0.16 -13.27 -9.52
C ARG A 28 -0.68 -12.03 -9.39
N PHE A 29 -1.04 -11.49 -10.55
CA PHE A 29 -1.85 -10.29 -10.66
C PHE A 29 -3.10 -10.60 -11.47
N HIS A 30 -4.27 -10.31 -10.91
CA HIS A 30 -5.54 -10.26 -11.65
C HIS A 30 -6.23 -8.94 -11.39
N SER A 31 -6.83 -8.36 -12.42
CA SER A 31 -7.76 -7.24 -12.29
C SER A 31 -9.09 -7.63 -12.88
N PHE A 32 -10.17 -7.42 -12.14
CA PHE A 32 -11.54 -7.60 -12.64
C PHE A 32 -12.43 -6.54 -12.00
N SER A 33 -13.26 -5.89 -12.82
CA SER A 33 -14.01 -4.70 -12.39
C SER A 33 -13.06 -3.66 -11.75
N ASP A 34 -13.48 -3.03 -10.65
CA ASP A 34 -12.73 -2.01 -9.92
C ASP A 34 -11.72 -2.62 -8.91
N PHE A 35 -11.51 -3.94 -8.95
CA PHE A 35 -10.62 -4.65 -8.03
C PHE A 35 -9.31 -5.04 -8.69
N ILE A 36 -8.24 -4.91 -7.89
CA ILE A 36 -6.93 -5.47 -8.17
C ILE A 36 -6.66 -6.54 -7.12
N VAL A 37 -6.32 -7.75 -7.57
CA VAL A 37 -5.95 -8.87 -6.72
C VAL A 37 -4.50 -9.23 -7.01
N MET A 38 -3.67 -9.12 -5.98
CA MET A 38 -2.27 -9.52 -6.00
C MET A 38 -2.07 -10.67 -5.01
N SER A 39 -1.32 -11.68 -5.40
CA SER A 39 -0.93 -12.77 -4.51
C SER A 39 0.52 -13.15 -4.70
N VAL A 40 1.09 -13.75 -3.66
CA VAL A 40 2.47 -14.22 -3.59
C VAL A 40 2.52 -15.45 -2.69
N ARG A 41 3.61 -16.22 -2.75
CA ARG A 41 3.87 -17.28 -1.77
C ARG A 41 4.09 -16.68 -0.38
N ARG A 42 3.88 -17.49 0.66
CA ARG A 42 4.05 -17.11 2.08
C ARG A 42 5.53 -16.95 2.49
N ASP A 43 6.42 -16.72 1.54
CA ASP A 43 7.82 -16.43 1.77
C ASP A 43 8.03 -14.94 2.04
N ILE A 44 8.98 -14.58 2.90
CA ILE A 44 9.16 -13.18 3.31
C ILE A 44 9.68 -12.30 2.17
N CYS A 45 10.51 -12.82 1.27
CA CYS A 45 10.99 -12.06 0.13
C CYS A 45 9.82 -11.72 -0.80
N GLU A 46 8.90 -12.66 -1.01
CA GLU A 46 7.73 -12.42 -1.83
C GLU A 46 6.67 -11.55 -1.15
N ILE A 47 6.48 -11.68 0.16
CA ILE A 47 5.66 -10.72 0.92
C ILE A 47 6.24 -9.30 0.80
N GLY A 48 7.57 -9.16 0.82
CA GLY A 48 8.25 -7.89 0.53
C GLY A 48 7.90 -7.35 -0.86
N LEU A 49 7.90 -8.21 -1.88
CA LEU A 49 7.46 -7.85 -3.23
C LEU A 49 6.00 -7.39 -3.25
N LEU A 50 5.10 -8.09 -2.56
CA LEU A 50 3.69 -7.70 -2.45
C LEU A 50 3.55 -6.31 -1.81
N VAL A 51 4.27 -6.04 -0.70
CA VAL A 51 4.26 -4.73 -0.04
C VAL A 51 4.76 -3.64 -1.01
N PHE A 52 5.84 -3.89 -1.73
CA PHE A 52 6.38 -2.96 -2.73
C PHE A 52 5.41 -2.69 -3.87
N ALA A 53 4.79 -3.73 -4.44
CA ALA A 53 3.82 -3.62 -5.52
C ALA A 53 2.59 -2.81 -5.08
N VAL A 54 2.03 -3.14 -3.90
CA VAL A 54 0.88 -2.40 -3.35
C VAL A 54 1.23 -0.93 -3.10
N PHE A 55 2.40 -0.67 -2.49
CA PHE A 55 2.91 0.69 -2.31
C PHE A 55 2.94 1.46 -3.64
N LYS A 56 3.59 0.91 -4.66
CA LYS A 56 3.73 1.56 -5.97
C LYS A 56 2.41 1.76 -6.67
N VAL A 57 1.51 0.77 -6.65
CA VAL A 57 0.19 0.87 -7.28
C VAL A 57 -0.67 1.92 -6.58
N CYS A 58 -0.79 1.86 -5.25
CA CYS A 58 -1.60 2.81 -4.49
C CYS A 58 -1.08 4.24 -4.63
N ARG A 59 0.25 4.43 -4.58
CA ARG A 59 0.89 5.73 -4.77
C ARG A 59 0.62 6.30 -6.16
N THR A 60 0.78 5.47 -7.19
CA THR A 60 0.52 5.87 -8.58
C THR A 60 -0.94 6.25 -8.77
N LEU A 61 -1.88 5.42 -8.29
CA LEU A 61 -3.31 5.70 -8.36
C LEU A 61 -3.66 7.02 -7.65
N LEU A 62 -3.09 7.28 -6.48
CA LEU A 62 -3.30 8.51 -5.74
C LEU A 62 -2.79 9.74 -6.50
N ALA A 63 -1.64 9.64 -7.18
CA ALA A 63 -1.13 10.70 -8.04
C ALA A 63 -2.04 11.01 -9.25
N TYR A 64 -2.90 10.06 -9.64
CA TYR A 64 -3.96 10.25 -10.64
C TYR A 64 -5.33 10.61 -10.04
N GLY A 65 -5.42 10.78 -8.71
CA GLY A 65 -6.64 11.16 -8.01
C GLY A 65 -7.49 10.01 -7.50
N PHE A 66 -7.01 8.77 -7.57
CA PHE A 66 -7.71 7.59 -7.09
C PHE A 66 -7.16 7.11 -5.74
N ALA A 67 -7.92 7.35 -4.68
CA ALA A 67 -7.58 6.83 -3.36
C ALA A 67 -7.89 5.33 -3.28
N SER A 68 -6.92 4.53 -2.83
CA SER A 68 -7.02 3.08 -2.81
C SER A 68 -7.28 2.56 -1.39
N ARG A 69 -8.07 1.51 -1.26
CA ARG A 69 -8.27 0.74 -0.02
C ARG A 69 -8.15 -0.74 -0.31
N GLY A 70 -7.69 -1.51 0.67
CA GLY A 70 -7.43 -2.94 0.47
C GLY A 70 -7.23 -3.70 1.77
N GLY A 71 -7.27 -5.02 1.67
CA GLY A 71 -6.98 -5.94 2.76
C GLY A 71 -5.95 -6.98 2.31
N ILE A 72 -5.02 -7.32 3.18
CA ILE A 72 -4.02 -8.37 2.96
C ILE A 72 -4.27 -9.48 3.98
N ALA A 73 -4.48 -10.68 3.46
CA ALA A 73 -4.70 -11.89 4.21
C ALA A 73 -3.70 -12.98 3.81
N MET A 74 -3.56 -14.01 4.65
CA MET A 74 -2.72 -15.17 4.40
C MET A 74 -3.56 -16.42 4.50
N GLY A 75 -3.62 -17.21 3.44
CA GLY A 75 -4.44 -18.41 3.36
C GLY A 75 -4.27 -19.08 2.00
N ASP A 76 -5.12 -20.05 1.70
CA ASP A 76 -5.08 -20.73 0.41
C ASP A 76 -5.78 -19.89 -0.65
N LEU A 77 -5.22 -19.90 -1.85
CA LEU A 77 -5.68 -19.12 -2.98
C LEU A 77 -5.40 -19.89 -4.27
N TYR A 78 -6.38 -19.92 -5.16
CA TYR A 78 -6.25 -20.54 -6.45
C TYR A 78 -6.41 -19.48 -7.54
N HIS A 79 -5.46 -19.46 -8.47
CA HIS A 79 -5.52 -18.67 -9.69
C HIS A 79 -5.66 -19.60 -10.90
N ARG A 80 -6.67 -19.33 -11.73
CA ARG A 80 -6.78 -19.92 -13.07
C ARG A 80 -6.53 -18.82 -14.09
N HIS A 81 -5.43 -18.91 -14.84
CA HIS A 81 -5.12 -17.96 -15.91
C HIS A 81 -5.56 -18.47 -17.27
N ASN A 82 -5.31 -19.75 -17.55
CA ASN A 82 -5.72 -20.45 -18.76
C ASN A 82 -6.33 -21.79 -18.34
N ASP A 83 -7.55 -22.07 -18.80
CA ASP A 83 -8.17 -23.38 -18.65
C ASP A 83 -7.86 -24.20 -19.92
N PRO A 84 -7.05 -25.27 -19.84
CA PRO A 84 -6.70 -26.08 -21.01
C PRO A 84 -7.91 -26.73 -21.67
N GLU A 85 -8.97 -27.00 -20.88
CA GLU A 85 -10.21 -27.61 -21.35
C GLU A 85 -11.21 -26.54 -21.83
N ASN A 86 -11.05 -25.29 -21.41
CA ASN A 86 -11.85 -24.16 -21.87
C ASN A 86 -11.00 -22.88 -22.08
N PRO A 87 -10.29 -22.77 -23.23
CA PRO A 87 -9.38 -21.65 -23.49
C PRO A 87 -10.03 -20.26 -23.53
N THR A 88 -11.37 -20.19 -23.59
CA THR A 88 -12.13 -18.93 -23.60
C THR A 88 -12.67 -18.56 -22.21
N ALA A 89 -12.49 -19.42 -21.21
CA ALA A 89 -12.90 -19.12 -19.84
C ALA A 89 -12.10 -17.91 -19.31
N PRO A 90 -12.77 -16.94 -18.65
CA PRO A 90 -12.06 -15.82 -18.06
C PRO A 90 -11.13 -16.29 -16.95
N PRO A 91 -10.03 -15.54 -16.69
CA PRO A 91 -9.19 -15.80 -15.53
C PRO A 91 -10.01 -15.69 -14.24
N MET A 92 -9.69 -16.51 -13.25
CA MET A 92 -10.42 -16.55 -11.98
C MET A 92 -9.47 -16.57 -10.80
N VAL A 93 -9.86 -15.88 -9.72
CA VAL A 93 -9.29 -16.01 -8.38
C VAL A 93 -10.37 -16.48 -7.43
N PHE A 94 -10.07 -17.50 -6.63
CA PHE A 94 -10.92 -17.86 -5.50
C PHE A 94 -10.11 -18.57 -4.41
N GLY A 95 -10.62 -18.54 -3.18
CA GLY A 95 -10.00 -19.19 -2.03
C GLY A 95 -10.25 -18.42 -0.74
N PRO A 96 -10.04 -19.06 0.42
CA PRO A 96 -10.26 -18.43 1.73
C PRO A 96 -9.44 -17.15 1.92
N ALA A 97 -8.22 -17.07 1.38
CA ALA A 97 -7.41 -15.85 1.49
C ALA A 97 -8.07 -14.64 0.80
N PHE A 98 -8.70 -14.83 -0.35
CA PHE A 98 -9.39 -13.75 -1.07
C PHE A 98 -10.63 -13.28 -0.29
N VAL A 99 -11.43 -14.22 0.21
CA VAL A 99 -12.62 -13.91 1.02
C VAL A 99 -12.21 -13.19 2.31
N ASP A 100 -11.17 -13.67 2.99
CA ASP A 100 -10.61 -13.06 4.20
C ASP A 100 -10.14 -11.62 3.93
N ALA A 101 -9.39 -11.40 2.85
CA ALA A 101 -8.88 -10.09 2.47
C ALA A 101 -10.01 -9.10 2.17
N TYR A 102 -10.99 -9.53 1.37
CA TYR A 102 -12.16 -8.74 1.00
C TYR A 102 -13.03 -8.40 2.22
N THR A 103 -13.31 -9.40 3.06
CA THR A 103 -14.09 -9.19 4.29
C THR A 103 -13.35 -8.26 5.23
N PHE A 104 -12.04 -8.44 5.41
CA PHE A 104 -11.24 -7.60 6.29
C PHE A 104 -11.19 -6.14 5.84
N GLU A 105 -10.99 -5.89 4.54
CA GLU A 105 -11.07 -4.56 3.94
C GLU A 105 -12.43 -3.92 4.19
N SER A 106 -13.51 -4.58 3.77
CA SER A 106 -14.86 -4.01 3.84
C SER A 106 -15.33 -3.71 5.26
N THR A 107 -14.80 -4.42 6.27
CA THR A 107 -15.20 -4.27 7.68
C THR A 107 -14.28 -3.37 8.50
N HIS A 108 -12.98 -3.26 8.18
CA HIS A 108 -12.00 -2.57 9.02
C HIS A 108 -11.21 -1.45 8.30
N ALA A 109 -11.27 -1.35 6.97
CA ALA A 109 -10.61 -0.29 6.23
C ALA A 109 -11.49 0.98 6.19
N ASP A 110 -11.47 1.72 7.29
CA ASP A 110 -12.26 2.95 7.45
C ASP A 110 -11.80 4.14 6.60
N GLY A 111 -10.69 4.02 5.88
CA GLY A 111 -10.10 5.06 5.04
C GLY A 111 -9.33 4.48 3.85
N PRO A 112 -8.73 5.34 3.01
CA PRO A 112 -7.97 4.93 1.83
C PRO A 112 -6.59 4.40 2.21
N ARG A 113 -6.56 3.20 2.80
CA ARG A 113 -5.35 2.48 3.20
C ARG A 113 -5.48 0.99 2.91
N VAL A 114 -4.35 0.33 2.71
CA VAL A 114 -4.28 -1.14 2.60
C VAL A 114 -3.86 -1.71 3.93
N ILE A 115 -4.75 -2.46 4.58
CA ILE A 115 -4.55 -3.03 5.92
C ILE A 115 -4.16 -4.50 5.87
N LEU A 116 -3.42 -4.96 6.87
CA LEU A 116 -2.94 -6.33 7.01
C LEU A 116 -3.66 -7.01 8.17
N GLN A 117 -4.13 -8.23 7.94
CA GLN A 117 -4.59 -9.08 9.04
C GLN A 117 -3.44 -9.34 10.02
N ASN A 118 -3.78 -9.49 11.31
CA ASN A 118 -2.77 -9.63 12.36
C ASN A 118 -1.83 -10.84 12.13
N LYS A 119 -2.31 -11.94 11.53
CA LYS A 119 -1.45 -13.09 11.16
C LYS A 119 -0.37 -12.74 10.12
N VAL A 120 -0.68 -11.85 9.17
CA VAL A 120 0.29 -11.37 8.17
C VAL A 120 1.32 -10.46 8.85
N TRP A 121 0.84 -9.51 9.65
CA TRP A 121 1.69 -8.61 10.43
C TRP A 121 2.67 -9.37 11.32
N GLN A 122 2.17 -10.31 12.13
CA GLN A 122 3.01 -11.14 13.02
C GLN A 122 4.03 -11.97 12.26
N HIS A 123 3.68 -12.45 11.06
CA HIS A 123 4.63 -13.16 10.21
C HIS A 123 5.77 -12.23 9.75
N ILE A 124 5.45 -11.03 9.27
CA ILE A 124 6.42 -10.01 8.86
C ILE A 124 7.32 -9.64 10.04
N ASP A 125 6.73 -9.26 11.18
CA ASP A 125 7.44 -8.79 12.36
C ASP A 125 8.47 -9.82 12.86
N ARG A 126 8.04 -11.08 13.03
CA ARG A 126 8.93 -12.19 13.38
C ARG A 126 10.07 -12.38 12.38
N LYS A 127 9.80 -12.30 11.08
CA LYS A 127 10.85 -12.47 10.05
C LYS A 127 11.82 -11.30 10.01
N CYS A 128 11.36 -10.09 10.31
CA CYS A 128 12.22 -8.94 10.47
C CYS A 128 13.11 -9.06 11.73
N ASP A 129 12.63 -9.69 12.79
CA ASP A 129 13.42 -9.95 14.01
C ASP A 129 14.49 -11.04 13.80
N GLU A 130 14.23 -12.02 12.94
CA GLU A 130 15.22 -13.04 12.54
C GLU A 130 16.38 -12.43 11.73
N ARG A 131 16.17 -11.31 11.03
CA ARG A 131 17.14 -10.70 10.10
C ARG A 131 17.19 -9.15 10.18
N PRO A 132 17.39 -8.56 11.37
CA PRO A 132 17.12 -7.14 11.62
C PRO A 132 17.98 -6.17 10.80
N SER A 133 19.18 -6.58 10.41
CA SER A 133 20.11 -5.77 9.61
C SER A 133 19.93 -5.92 8.10
N SER A 134 19.04 -6.80 7.63
CA SER A 134 18.82 -6.98 6.18
C SER A 134 18.06 -5.79 5.58
N LYS A 135 18.42 -5.39 4.35
CA LYS A 135 17.67 -4.36 3.61
C LYS A 135 16.19 -4.69 3.45
N LEU A 136 15.85 -5.97 3.28
CA LEU A 136 14.45 -6.41 3.27
C LEU A 136 13.72 -6.09 4.58
N SER A 137 14.36 -6.30 5.73
CA SER A 137 13.75 -6.00 7.04
C SER A 137 13.64 -4.50 7.27
N GLN A 138 14.64 -3.72 6.85
CA GLN A 138 14.57 -2.26 6.87
C GLN A 138 13.42 -1.76 5.98
N PHE A 139 13.31 -2.27 4.75
CA PHE A 139 12.20 -1.96 3.84
C PHE A 139 10.84 -2.25 4.48
N LEU A 140 10.64 -3.47 4.99
CA LEU A 140 9.38 -3.88 5.59
C LEU A 140 9.02 -3.04 6.82
N ARG A 141 10.00 -2.71 7.68
CA ARG A 141 9.77 -1.86 8.86
C ARG A 141 9.45 -0.41 8.50
N THR A 142 9.98 0.09 7.39
CA THR A 142 9.69 1.43 6.87
C THR A 142 8.32 1.51 6.18
N HIS A 143 7.88 0.42 5.54
CA HIS A 143 6.64 0.39 4.75
C HIS A 143 5.44 -0.17 5.50
N VAL A 144 5.61 -0.94 6.58
CA VAL A 144 4.50 -1.58 7.30
C VAL A 144 4.43 -1.07 8.73
N HIS A 145 3.41 -0.28 9.03
CA HIS A 145 3.23 0.34 10.35
C HIS A 145 1.94 -0.13 11.00
N ARG A 146 1.88 -0.09 12.33
CA ARG A 146 0.63 -0.28 13.07
C ARG A 146 -0.12 1.05 13.17
N ALA A 147 -1.38 1.07 12.75
CA ALA A 147 -2.22 2.25 12.87
C ALA A 147 -2.72 2.43 14.32
N GLU A 148 -3.08 3.67 14.67
CA GLU A 148 -3.61 4.01 16.01
C GLU A 148 -4.91 3.27 16.35
N ASP A 149 -5.66 2.84 15.34
CA ASP A 149 -6.91 2.07 15.48
C ASP A 149 -6.70 0.55 15.44
N GLY A 150 -5.45 0.07 15.35
CA GLY A 150 -5.09 -1.33 15.62
C GLY A 150 -4.48 -2.11 14.44
N PRO A 151 -5.13 -2.20 13.27
CA PRO A 151 -4.58 -2.93 12.12
C PRO A 151 -3.22 -2.39 11.65
N ALA A 152 -2.35 -3.29 11.20
CA ALA A 152 -1.17 -2.86 10.45
C ALA A 152 -1.58 -2.41 9.04
N TYR A 153 -0.82 -1.51 8.43
CA TYR A 153 -1.10 -0.96 7.11
C TYR A 153 0.18 -0.69 6.32
N ILE A 154 0.05 -0.59 4.99
CA ILE A 154 1.13 -0.16 4.11
C ILE A 154 1.18 1.36 4.06
N ASN A 155 2.30 1.94 4.53
CA ASN A 155 2.59 3.36 4.46
C ASN A 155 3.00 3.76 3.03
N ILE A 156 2.07 4.32 2.26
CA ILE A 156 2.32 4.73 0.88
C ILE A 156 3.16 6.02 0.74
N PHE A 157 3.61 6.58 1.86
CA PHE A 157 4.46 7.77 1.96
C PHE A 157 5.84 7.46 2.54
N ALA A 158 6.18 6.17 2.66
CA ALA A 158 7.38 5.66 3.29
C ALA A 158 8.70 6.09 2.64
N ASP A 159 8.68 6.50 1.37
CA ASP A 159 9.84 7.00 0.62
C ASP A 159 9.98 8.53 0.65
N LEU A 160 9.15 9.23 1.43
CA LEU A 160 9.32 10.65 1.65
C LEU A 160 10.44 10.91 2.68
N GLY A 161 11.49 11.58 2.22
CA GLY A 161 12.63 11.96 3.06
C GLY A 161 13.64 10.84 3.27
N THR A 162 14.52 11.02 4.26
CA THR A 162 15.53 10.02 4.62
C THR A 162 15.07 9.19 5.82
N ASN A 163 15.35 7.89 5.80
CA ASN A 163 15.05 6.97 6.90
C ASN A 163 16.00 5.77 6.88
N ALA A 164 15.71 4.76 7.71
CA ALA A 164 16.55 3.56 7.83
C ALA A 164 16.71 2.76 6.52
N PHE A 165 15.84 2.99 5.52
CA PHE A 165 15.90 2.32 4.22
C PHE A 165 16.23 3.28 3.07
N TYR A 166 15.61 4.47 3.04
CA TYR A 166 15.85 5.48 2.01
C TYR A 166 16.91 6.48 2.46
N GLU A 167 18.11 6.39 1.89
CA GLU A 167 19.24 7.26 2.25
C GLU A 167 19.19 8.64 1.58
N PHE A 168 18.47 8.75 0.46
CA PHE A 168 18.37 9.98 -0.33
C PHE A 168 16.91 10.26 -0.69
N SER A 169 16.52 11.54 -0.64
CA SER A 169 15.24 11.98 -1.18
C SER A 169 15.33 12.19 -2.69
N SER A 170 14.43 11.57 -3.44
CA SER A 170 14.25 11.87 -4.86
C SER A 170 13.48 13.18 -5.04
N ASN A 171 13.71 13.87 -6.17
CA ASN A 171 12.87 15.01 -6.52
C ASN A 171 11.49 14.51 -6.97
N MET A 172 10.51 14.66 -6.09
CA MET A 172 9.12 14.23 -6.29
C MET A 172 8.15 15.40 -6.45
N ASP A 173 8.64 16.62 -6.73
CA ASP A 173 7.82 17.85 -6.67
C ASP A 173 6.53 17.73 -7.49
N THR A 174 6.62 17.30 -8.75
CA THR A 174 5.46 17.11 -9.64
C THR A 174 4.44 16.12 -9.08
N GLU A 175 4.90 14.98 -8.56
CA GLU A 175 4.02 13.97 -7.98
C GLU A 175 3.36 14.49 -6.70
N LEU A 176 4.14 15.13 -5.82
CA LEU A 176 3.63 15.71 -4.57
C LEU A 176 2.62 16.81 -4.82
N GLN A 177 2.82 17.64 -5.85
CA GLN A 177 1.85 18.65 -6.27
C GLN A 177 0.55 18.01 -6.79
N ALA A 178 0.65 16.93 -7.57
CA ALA A 178 -0.52 16.20 -8.04
C ALA A 178 -1.31 15.61 -6.87
N ILE A 179 -0.64 14.90 -5.95
CA ILE A 179 -1.26 14.31 -4.75
C ILE A 179 -1.88 15.41 -3.87
N HIS A 180 -1.16 16.49 -3.60
CA HIS A 180 -1.66 17.63 -2.84
C HIS A 180 -2.95 18.19 -3.45
N LYS A 181 -2.97 18.42 -4.77
CA LYS A 181 -4.14 18.89 -5.50
C LYS A 181 -5.33 17.94 -5.35
N HIS A 182 -5.11 16.64 -5.54
CA HIS A 182 -6.17 15.63 -5.47
C HIS A 182 -6.75 15.49 -4.07
N ILE A 183 -5.92 15.46 -3.03
CA ILE A 183 -6.41 15.38 -1.65
C ILE A 183 -7.17 16.66 -1.27
N CYS A 184 -6.69 17.85 -1.68
CA CYS A 184 -7.41 19.10 -1.44
C CYS A 184 -8.80 19.11 -2.11
N ALA A 185 -8.88 18.69 -3.37
CA ALA A 185 -10.14 18.59 -4.09
C ALA A 185 -11.11 17.61 -3.39
N ALA A 186 -10.62 16.44 -2.99
CA ALA A 186 -11.43 15.45 -2.28
C ALA A 186 -11.94 15.97 -0.93
N LEU A 187 -11.14 16.74 -0.20
CA LEU A 187 -11.58 17.40 1.06
C LEU A 187 -12.68 18.43 0.81
N ASP A 188 -12.55 19.25 -0.23
CA ASP A 188 -13.56 20.26 -0.58
C ASP A 188 -14.88 19.61 -1.02
N GLU A 189 -14.81 18.61 -1.90
CA GLU A 189 -15.97 17.86 -2.42
C GLU A 189 -16.73 17.08 -1.33
N SER A 190 -16.02 16.64 -0.30
CA SER A 190 -16.59 15.86 0.81
C SER A 190 -16.97 16.70 2.03
N SER A 191 -16.78 18.03 1.99
CA SER A 191 -16.99 18.93 3.13
C SER A 191 -18.38 18.82 3.79
N ASP A 192 -19.44 18.66 2.99
CA ASP A 192 -20.82 18.46 3.46
C ASP A 192 -21.17 17.00 3.80
N ARG A 193 -20.21 16.07 3.72
CA ARG A 193 -20.39 14.62 3.94
C ARG A 193 -19.42 14.14 5.02
N PRO A 194 -19.74 14.31 6.32
CA PRO A 194 -18.79 14.13 7.43
C PRO A 194 -18.06 12.78 7.43
N HIS A 195 -18.76 11.70 7.08
CA HIS A 195 -18.16 10.38 6.99
C HIS A 195 -17.10 10.29 5.89
N GLN A 196 -17.37 10.82 4.69
CA GLN A 196 -16.42 10.84 3.57
C GLN A 196 -15.26 11.80 3.88
N PHE A 197 -15.57 12.98 4.42
CA PHE A 197 -14.58 13.96 4.85
C PHE A 197 -13.59 13.38 5.85
N LYS A 198 -14.06 12.62 6.85
CA LYS A 198 -13.21 11.97 7.85
C LYS A 198 -12.17 11.05 7.20
N LYS A 199 -12.54 10.30 6.16
CA LYS A 199 -11.63 9.40 5.42
C LYS A 199 -10.56 10.18 4.66
N ASN A 200 -10.98 11.22 3.95
CA ASN A 200 -10.05 12.09 3.20
C ASN A 200 -9.11 12.85 4.15
N ALA A 201 -9.62 13.30 5.30
CA ALA A 201 -8.84 13.95 6.33
C ALA A 201 -7.81 13.01 6.99
N GLN A 202 -8.10 11.71 7.08
CA GLN A 202 -7.11 10.73 7.53
C GLN A 202 -5.93 10.67 6.55
N LEU A 203 -6.19 10.47 5.26
CA LEU A 203 -5.15 10.44 4.23
C LEU A 203 -4.33 11.73 4.22
N ALA A 204 -5.00 12.87 4.35
CA ALA A 204 -4.36 14.18 4.38
C ALA A 204 -3.43 14.35 5.59
N ARG A 205 -3.80 13.80 6.76
CA ARG A 205 -2.94 13.80 7.95
C ARG A 205 -1.73 12.91 7.77
N GLU A 206 -1.90 11.71 7.22
CA GLU A 206 -0.80 10.78 6.93
C GLU A 206 0.19 11.41 5.94
N PHE A 207 -0.32 12.04 4.87
CA PHE A 207 0.49 12.79 3.91
C PHE A 207 1.27 13.93 4.56
N ASN A 208 0.59 14.77 5.35
CA ASN A 208 1.24 15.89 6.04
C ASN A 208 2.29 15.44 7.05
N ALA A 209 2.04 14.37 7.79
CA ALA A 209 3.00 13.83 8.76
C ALA A 209 4.27 13.32 8.06
N ALA A 210 4.12 12.65 6.92
CA ALA A 210 5.25 12.20 6.12
C ALA A 210 6.05 13.37 5.52
N LEU A 211 5.36 14.40 4.98
CA LEU A 211 6.01 15.62 4.48
C LEU A 211 6.75 16.40 5.57
N GLU A 212 6.15 16.52 6.76
CA GLU A 212 6.77 17.18 7.90
C GLU A 212 8.05 16.46 8.33
N SER A 213 8.00 15.12 8.44
CA SER A 213 9.17 14.28 8.75
C SER A 213 10.27 14.40 7.68
N ALA A 214 9.89 14.63 6.43
CA ALA A 214 10.81 14.82 5.31
C ALA A 214 11.30 16.27 5.11
N GLY A 215 10.82 17.23 5.89
CA GLY A 215 11.13 18.66 5.71
C GLY A 215 10.52 19.29 4.45
N LEU A 216 9.52 18.65 3.84
CA LEU A 216 8.88 19.05 2.57
C LEU A 216 7.61 19.89 2.81
N THR A 217 7.71 20.86 3.72
CA THR A 217 6.55 21.60 4.26
C THR A 217 5.75 22.39 3.22
N ARG A 218 6.38 22.78 2.10
CA ARG A 218 5.73 23.51 1.00
C ARG A 218 4.60 22.75 0.30
N HIS A 219 4.56 21.42 0.44
CA HIS A 219 3.52 20.57 -0.17
C HIS A 219 2.42 20.17 0.83
N MET A 220 2.50 20.64 2.08
CA MET A 220 1.53 20.26 3.10
C MET A 220 0.15 20.82 2.79
N ILE A 221 -0.86 19.99 3.02
CA ILE A 221 -2.26 20.40 2.95
C ILE A 221 -2.53 21.43 4.06
N PRO A 222 -3.14 22.59 3.74
CA PRO A 222 -3.41 23.63 4.72
C PRO A 222 -4.25 23.15 5.90
N ARG A 223 -3.88 23.57 7.11
CA ARG A 223 -4.64 23.25 8.35
C ARG A 223 -6.10 23.72 8.28
N THR A 224 -6.41 24.74 7.49
CA THR A 224 -7.78 25.25 7.28
C THR A 224 -8.68 24.26 6.55
N LYS A 225 -8.14 23.30 5.79
CA LYS A 225 -8.88 22.22 5.14
C LYS A 225 -9.01 20.97 6.00
N LEU A 226 -8.32 20.91 7.14
CA LEU A 226 -8.34 19.77 8.04
C LEU A 226 -9.31 20.00 9.21
N PRO A 227 -9.91 18.93 9.77
CA PRO A 227 -10.65 19.05 11.01
C PRO A 227 -9.75 19.63 12.10
N LYS A 228 -10.28 20.57 12.90
CA LYS A 228 -9.59 21.04 14.11
C LYS A 228 -9.32 19.83 15.00
N LYS A 229 -8.07 19.65 15.46
CA LYS A 229 -7.79 18.67 16.52
C LYS A 229 -8.68 19.04 17.71
N ALA A 230 -9.44 18.08 18.22
CA ALA A 230 -10.10 18.26 19.51
C ALA A 230 -8.99 18.56 20.53
N VAL A 231 -9.08 19.70 21.20
CA VAL A 231 -8.24 19.97 22.36
C VAL A 231 -8.74 19.01 23.42
N THR A 232 -8.04 17.90 23.63
CA THR A 232 -8.23 17.07 24.81
C THR A 232 -7.87 17.95 26.00
N GLN A 233 -8.89 18.38 26.76
CA GLN A 233 -8.73 19.01 28.06
C GLN A 233 -8.26 17.98 29.08
#